data_AF-A0A8T4TWV1-F1
#
_entry.id   AF-A0A8T4TWV1-F1
#
_cell.length_a   1.000
_cell.length_b   1.000
_cell.length_c   1.000
_cell.angle_alpha   90.00
_cell.angle_beta   90.00
_cell.angle_gamma   90.00
#
_symmetry.space_group_name_H-M   'P 1'
#
loop_
_entity.id
_entity.type
_entity.pdbx_description
1 polymer ?
#
loop_
_entity_poly.entity_id
_entity_poly.type
_entity_poly.pdbx_seq_one_letter_code
_entity_poly.pdbx_strand_id
1 'polypeptide(L)'
;MINDSQFFEWMIHHHINTNLPKCLPHLEGESMATRVGSPRHTENKHYDGAVFVADGEGLIERMIEDGTAWGVGSRHVSIKDAAGLSDYLNGLSNPDGGHIYDSSRRVATNVRKFRDPKGLPEGFNPYDPRVLSRLLPRDFFSDDGSIPLTELGTRGLIAIEIPLVYPEAHVFQIKQTRYGELGVGKVIHTNEHGLVEEFFFVPSGSELQDTLDPRNTIQGIYRKYVGTREGPVRVTEELRKIHPVYTPVPL
;
A
#
# COMPACT_ATOMS: atom_id res chain seq x y z
N MET A 1 1.91 -10.62 19.47
CA MET A 1 1.30 -10.48 18.14
C MET A 1 0.70 -9.09 18.07
N ILE A 2 1.13 -8.28 17.10
CA ILE A 2 0.40 -7.05 16.80
C ILE A 2 -0.93 -7.43 16.17
N ASN A 3 -1.94 -6.60 16.37
CA ASN A 3 -3.18 -6.69 15.61
C ASN A 3 -2.87 -6.13 14.20
N ASP A 4 -3.07 -6.88 13.12
CA ASP A 4 -2.71 -6.44 11.76
C ASP A 4 -3.33 -5.09 11.38
N SER A 5 -4.54 -4.83 11.88
CA SER A 5 -5.20 -3.52 11.74
C SER A 5 -4.37 -2.38 12.34
N GLN A 6 -3.62 -2.62 13.41
CA GLN A 6 -2.74 -1.64 14.03
C GLN A 6 -1.53 -1.30 13.14
N PHE A 7 -0.91 -2.28 12.47
CA PHE A 7 0.21 -1.99 11.57
C PHE A 7 -0.26 -1.28 10.30
N PHE A 8 -1.43 -1.64 9.78
CA PHE A 8 -2.06 -0.92 8.68
C PHE A 8 -2.34 0.55 9.02
N GLU A 9 -2.88 0.81 10.22
CA GLU A 9 -3.07 2.17 10.72
C GLU A 9 -1.74 2.94 10.77
N TRP A 10 -0.64 2.32 11.21
CA TRP A 10 0.66 2.99 11.22
C TRP A 10 1.11 3.40 9.82
N MET A 11 0.90 2.54 8.82
CA MET A 11 1.19 2.84 7.41
C MET A 11 0.32 3.98 6.88
N ILE A 12 -0.97 4.03 7.24
CA ILE A 12 -1.87 5.15 6.91
C ILE A 12 -1.38 6.44 7.55
N HIS A 13 -1.02 6.40 8.84
CA HIS A 13 -0.50 7.56 9.57
C HIS A 13 0.77 8.12 8.90
N HIS A 14 1.70 7.24 8.50
CA HIS A 14 2.87 7.65 7.73
C HIS A 14 2.48 8.28 6.39
N HIS A 15 1.56 7.65 5.66
CA HIS A 15 1.12 8.13 4.35
C HIS A 15 0.46 9.52 4.43
N ILE A 16 -0.40 9.76 5.42
CA ILE A 16 -1.07 11.04 5.66
C ILE A 16 -0.09 12.11 6.14
N ASN A 17 0.79 11.79 7.10
CA ASN A 17 1.59 12.81 7.76
C ASN A 17 2.92 13.11 7.04
N THR A 18 3.40 12.18 6.21
CA THR A 18 4.69 12.31 5.52
C THR A 18 4.55 12.38 4.00
N ASN A 19 3.79 11.47 3.38
CA ASN A 19 3.75 11.39 1.92
C ASN A 19 2.78 12.41 1.30
N LEU A 20 1.57 12.55 1.86
CA LEU A 20 0.58 13.50 1.35
C LEU A 20 1.15 14.94 1.31
N PRO A 21 1.76 15.50 2.38
CA PRO A 21 2.32 16.85 2.34
C PRO A 21 3.39 17.07 1.27
N LYS A 22 4.17 16.03 0.92
CA LYS A 22 5.14 16.11 -0.19
C LYS A 22 4.46 16.21 -1.56
N CYS A 23 3.25 15.66 -1.70
CA CYS A 23 2.49 15.73 -2.95
C CYS A 23 1.67 17.02 -3.09
N LEU A 24 1.13 17.57 -2.00
CA LEU A 24 0.20 18.70 -2.04
C LEU A 24 0.66 19.89 -2.91
N PRO A 25 1.93 20.35 -2.85
CA PRO A 25 2.38 21.48 -3.67
C PRO A 25 2.34 21.22 -5.18
N HIS A 26 2.29 19.95 -5.59
CA HIS A 26 2.30 19.51 -6.99
C HIS A 26 0.90 19.15 -7.50
N LEU A 27 -0.13 19.32 -6.68
CA LEU A 27 -1.52 19.12 -7.08
C LEU A 27 -2.11 20.35 -7.81
N GLU A 28 -1.46 21.53 -7.73
CA GLU A 28 -1.90 22.77 -8.39
C GLU A 28 -0.96 23.24 -9.52
N GLY A 29 -1.52 23.90 -10.54
CA GLY A 29 -0.77 24.72 -11.51
C GLY A 29 -0.41 24.02 -12.82
N GLU A 30 -0.16 22.73 -12.76
CA GLU A 30 -0.25 21.83 -13.91
C GLU A 30 -0.91 20.58 -13.36
N SER A 31 -2.13 20.35 -13.79
CA SER A 31 -2.54 19.02 -14.17
C SER A 31 -1.49 17.89 -13.99
N MET A 32 -1.48 17.23 -12.83
CA MET A 32 -1.59 15.76 -12.88
C MET A 32 -3.00 15.38 -13.39
N ALA A 33 -3.92 16.33 -13.54
CA ALA A 33 -5.00 16.33 -14.54
C ALA A 33 -4.46 16.36 -15.99
N THR A 34 -3.55 15.46 -16.34
CA THR A 34 -3.19 15.33 -17.74
C THR A 34 -4.46 14.98 -18.52
N ARG A 35 -4.72 15.82 -19.53
CA ARG A 35 -5.63 15.58 -20.65
C ARG A 35 -5.91 14.10 -20.82
N VAL A 36 -7.18 13.75 -20.96
CA VAL A 36 -7.66 12.47 -21.51
C VAL A 36 -6.58 11.85 -22.42
N GLY A 37 -5.84 10.87 -21.90
CA GLY A 37 -4.76 10.20 -22.65
C GLY A 37 -3.34 10.19 -22.08
N SER A 38 -3.02 10.76 -20.91
CA SER A 38 -1.69 10.52 -20.31
C SER A 38 -1.58 9.19 -19.57
N PRO A 39 -0.36 8.62 -19.47
CA PRO A 39 -0.18 7.27 -18.93
C PRO A 39 -0.61 7.23 -17.47
N ARG A 40 -1.67 6.48 -17.19
CA ARG A 40 -2.29 6.34 -15.86
C ARG A 40 -1.42 5.53 -14.86
N HIS A 41 -0.14 5.31 -15.16
CA HIS A 41 0.72 4.29 -14.54
C HIS A 41 2.12 4.74 -14.12
N THR A 42 2.39 6.03 -14.07
CA THR A 42 3.70 6.48 -13.61
C THR A 42 3.77 6.44 -12.08
N GLU A 43 4.90 5.98 -11.55
CA GLU A 43 5.21 6.10 -10.12
C GLU A 43 5.33 7.57 -9.73
N ASN A 44 4.73 7.93 -8.60
CA ASN A 44 4.86 9.25 -8.02
C ASN A 44 6.29 9.42 -7.46
N LYS A 45 7.00 10.42 -7.96
CA LYS A 45 8.41 10.69 -7.61
C LYS A 45 8.58 11.56 -6.37
N HIS A 46 7.48 12.05 -5.78
CA HIS A 46 7.52 12.99 -4.66
C HIS A 46 7.57 12.29 -3.30
N TYR A 47 7.31 10.98 -3.25
CA TYR A 47 7.44 10.18 -2.04
C TYR A 47 7.85 8.75 -2.36
N ASP A 48 8.32 8.06 -1.32
CA ASP A 48 8.79 6.69 -1.43
C ASP A 48 7.67 5.69 -1.12
N GLY A 49 7.64 4.61 -1.91
CA GLY A 49 6.82 3.45 -1.61
C GLY A 49 7.47 2.61 -0.52
N ALA A 50 6.72 1.64 0.01
CA ALA A 50 7.28 0.65 0.91
C ALA A 50 6.44 -0.62 0.82
N VAL A 51 7.08 -1.78 0.91
CA VAL A 51 6.41 -3.08 1.06
C VAL A 51 6.93 -3.74 2.33
N PHE A 52 6.06 -3.98 3.29
CA PHE A 52 6.35 -4.71 4.52
C PHE A 52 5.70 -6.07 4.47
N VAL A 53 6.52 -7.11 4.64
CA VAL A 53 6.07 -8.45 4.96
C VAL A 53 6.10 -8.58 6.47
N ALA A 54 4.95 -8.84 7.08
CA ALA A 54 4.76 -8.77 8.51
C ALA A 54 3.99 -9.99 9.00
N ASP A 55 4.28 -10.34 10.24
CA ASP A 55 3.73 -11.47 11.00
C ASP A 55 4.00 -12.89 10.49
N GLY A 56 4.31 -13.74 11.46
CA GLY A 56 5.00 -15.01 11.34
C GLY A 56 6.14 -15.07 12.35
N GLU A 57 5.98 -15.86 13.40
CA GLU A 57 7.02 -16.07 14.41
C GLU A 57 8.31 -16.58 13.73
N GLY A 58 9.40 -15.83 13.72
CA GLY A 58 10.63 -16.23 13.01
C GLY A 58 10.53 -16.12 11.48
N LEU A 59 9.65 -15.27 10.96
CA LEU A 59 9.47 -15.02 9.52
C LEU A 59 10.76 -14.57 8.83
N ILE A 60 11.54 -13.71 9.49
CA ILE A 60 12.83 -13.23 8.94
C ILE A 60 13.75 -14.43 8.67
N GLU A 61 13.91 -15.31 9.66
CA GLU A 61 14.77 -16.49 9.57
C GLU A 61 14.25 -17.47 8.51
N ARG A 62 12.94 -17.76 8.48
CA ARG A 62 12.33 -18.63 7.47
C ARG A 62 12.57 -18.12 6.05
N MET A 63 12.21 -16.87 5.77
CA MET A 63 12.35 -16.28 4.44
C MET A 63 13.81 -16.21 3.97
N ILE A 64 14.77 -16.16 4.89
CA ILE A 64 16.20 -16.28 4.57
C ILE A 64 16.53 -17.73 4.19
N GLU A 65 16.10 -18.70 4.99
CA GLU A 65 16.37 -20.13 4.81
C GLU A 65 15.79 -20.68 3.50
N ASP A 66 14.57 -20.31 3.13
CA ASP A 66 13.94 -20.75 1.87
C ASP A 66 14.42 -19.96 0.63
N GLY A 67 15.03 -18.79 0.86
CA GLY A 67 15.61 -17.91 -0.15
C GLY A 67 14.63 -16.89 -0.76
N THR A 68 13.44 -16.71 -0.18
CA THR A 68 12.46 -15.68 -0.57
C THR A 68 12.98 -14.27 -0.30
N ALA A 69 13.71 -14.07 0.81
CA ALA A 69 14.32 -12.80 1.17
C ALA A 69 15.84 -12.83 0.93
N TRP A 70 16.35 -11.86 0.16
CA TRP A 70 17.78 -11.75 -0.12
C TRP A 70 18.34 -10.38 0.24
N GLY A 71 19.58 -10.39 0.74
CA GLY A 71 20.27 -9.17 1.20
C GLY A 71 19.54 -8.53 2.38
N VAL A 72 19.15 -9.36 3.36
CA VAL A 72 18.53 -8.91 4.61
C VAL A 72 19.53 -8.06 5.39
N GLY A 73 19.08 -6.89 5.85
CA GLY A 73 19.89 -6.00 6.67
C GLY A 73 20.35 -6.69 7.96
N SER A 74 21.63 -6.55 8.28
CA SER A 74 22.21 -7.10 9.52
C SER A 74 21.81 -6.33 10.79
N ARG A 75 21.19 -5.15 10.63
CA ARG A 75 20.69 -4.32 11.73
C ARG A 75 19.18 -4.38 11.77
N HIS A 76 18.64 -4.79 12.91
CA HIS A 76 17.22 -4.80 13.18
C HIS A 76 16.86 -3.54 13.99
N VAL A 77 15.84 -2.81 13.55
CA VAL A 77 15.39 -1.57 14.19
C VAL A 77 14.09 -1.84 14.92
N SER A 78 13.99 -1.43 16.19
CA SER A 78 12.75 -1.62 16.94
C SER A 78 11.67 -0.64 16.48
N ILE A 79 10.48 -1.16 16.15
CA ILE A 79 9.29 -0.39 15.79
C ILE A 79 8.15 -0.77 16.73
N LYS A 80 7.74 0.17 17.57
CA LYS A 80 6.74 -0.05 18.64
C LYS A 80 5.40 0.62 18.38
N ASP A 81 5.38 1.62 17.50
CA ASP A 81 4.24 2.46 17.19
C ASP A 81 4.41 3.13 15.81
N ALA A 82 3.40 3.92 15.41
CA ALA A 82 3.39 4.66 14.14
C ALA A 82 4.53 5.67 14.00
N ALA A 83 4.96 6.28 15.12
CA ALA A 83 6.08 7.22 15.10
C ALA A 83 7.39 6.47 14.82
N GLY A 84 7.64 5.35 15.51
CA GLY A 84 8.79 4.49 15.25
C GLY A 84 8.83 3.93 13.83
N LEU A 85 7.68 3.62 13.22
CA LEU A 85 7.61 3.20 11.82
C LEU A 85 8.01 4.35 10.88
N SER A 86 7.50 5.55 11.15
CA SER A 86 7.84 6.73 10.36
C SER A 86 9.32 7.11 10.49
N ASP A 87 9.86 7.06 11.70
CA ASP A 87 11.29 7.31 11.95
C ASP A 87 12.17 6.28 11.26
N TYR A 88 11.77 5.00 11.28
CA TYR A 88 12.45 3.95 10.54
C TYR A 88 12.51 4.26 9.05
N LEU A 89 11.37 4.54 8.40
CA LEU A 89 11.31 4.83 6.96
C LEU A 89 12.07 6.10 6.60
N ASN A 90 11.89 7.18 7.36
CA ASN A 90 12.56 8.46 7.12
C ASN A 90 14.09 8.39 7.36
N GLY A 91 14.55 7.45 8.17
CA GLY A 91 15.97 7.23 8.45
C GLY A 91 16.70 6.40 7.38
N LEU A 92 15.99 5.83 6.40
CA LEU A 92 16.61 5.06 5.33
C LEU A 92 17.13 5.97 4.21
N SER A 93 18.29 5.62 3.65
CA SER A 93 18.80 6.29 2.44
C SER A 93 17.96 5.99 1.20
N ASN A 94 17.30 4.83 1.20
CA ASN A 94 16.31 4.44 0.20
C ASN A 94 15.19 3.66 0.90
N PRO A 95 14.12 4.32 1.35
CA PRO A 95 12.95 3.65 1.91
C PRO A 95 12.13 2.93 0.83
N ASP A 96 12.36 3.25 -0.44
CA ASP A 96 11.71 2.58 -1.55
C ASP A 96 12.22 1.14 -1.72
N GLY A 97 11.48 0.19 -1.16
CA GLY A 97 11.92 -1.20 -1.13
C GLY A 97 11.07 -2.15 -0.31
N GLY A 98 11.64 -3.33 -0.10
CA GLY A 98 11.06 -4.38 0.71
C GLY A 98 11.59 -4.32 2.14
N HIS A 99 10.72 -4.65 3.09
CA HIS A 99 11.01 -4.70 4.51
C HIS A 99 10.36 -5.95 5.10
N ILE A 100 10.97 -6.51 6.12
CA ILE A 100 10.36 -7.55 6.93
C ILE A 100 10.18 -7.00 8.34
N TYR A 101 8.98 -7.15 8.88
CA TYR A 101 8.64 -6.77 10.25
C TYR A 101 8.28 -8.00 11.08
N ASP A 102 9.12 -8.32 12.05
CA ASP A 102 8.83 -9.35 13.04
C ASP A 102 8.02 -8.72 14.18
N SER A 103 6.72 -9.01 14.18
CA SER A 103 5.75 -8.48 15.15
C SER A 103 6.02 -8.96 16.58
N SER A 104 6.59 -10.17 16.74
CA SER A 104 6.87 -10.80 18.03
C SER A 104 8.01 -10.10 18.75
N ARG A 105 9.06 -9.76 18.00
CA ARG A 105 10.24 -9.02 18.48
C ARG A 105 10.08 -7.50 18.34
N ARG A 106 9.05 -7.04 17.62
CA ARG A 106 8.82 -5.63 17.25
C ARG A 106 10.03 -5.01 16.58
N VAL A 107 10.60 -5.73 15.62
CA VAL A 107 11.77 -5.28 14.87
C VAL A 107 11.55 -5.36 13.37
N ALA A 108 12.02 -4.35 12.66
CA ALA A 108 12.05 -4.33 11.21
C ALA A 108 13.49 -4.40 10.69
N THR A 109 13.63 -4.95 9.49
CA THR A 109 14.86 -4.91 8.71
C THR A 109 14.50 -4.70 7.24
N ASN A 110 15.41 -4.06 6.51
CA ASN A 110 15.25 -3.89 5.07
C ASN A 110 15.72 -5.15 4.35
N VAL A 111 15.15 -5.41 3.18
CA VAL A 111 15.61 -6.46 2.27
C VAL A 111 15.94 -5.87 0.92
N ARG A 112 17.06 -6.32 0.35
CA ARG A 112 17.49 -5.86 -0.96
C ARG A 112 16.56 -6.37 -2.07
N LYS A 113 16.04 -7.59 -1.93
CA LYS A 113 15.14 -8.19 -2.92
C LYS A 113 14.29 -9.29 -2.31
N PHE A 114 12.99 -9.24 -2.57
CA PHE A 114 12.13 -10.42 -2.52
C PHE A 114 12.23 -11.17 -3.84
N ARG A 115 12.42 -12.48 -3.76
CA ARG A 115 12.40 -13.40 -4.90
C ARG A 115 11.09 -14.17 -4.88
N ASP A 116 10.73 -14.72 -6.03
CA ASP A 116 9.53 -15.54 -6.18
C ASP A 116 9.55 -16.65 -5.11
N PRO A 117 8.54 -16.69 -4.22
CA PRO A 117 8.54 -17.63 -3.12
C PRO A 117 8.35 -19.05 -3.66
N LYS A 118 9.09 -19.99 -3.08
CA LYS A 118 8.94 -21.41 -3.41
C LYS A 118 7.67 -21.93 -2.73
N GLY A 119 6.85 -22.69 -3.45
CA GLY A 119 5.67 -23.33 -2.87
C GLY A 119 4.36 -22.58 -3.09
N LEU A 120 4.28 -21.73 -4.11
CA LEU A 120 2.99 -21.21 -4.57
C LEU A 120 2.00 -22.36 -4.88
N PRO A 121 0.70 -22.18 -4.61
CA PRO A 121 -0.31 -23.19 -4.90
C PRO A 121 -0.27 -23.66 -6.35
N GLU A 122 -0.52 -24.96 -6.57
CA GLU A 122 -0.58 -25.53 -7.91
C GLU A 122 -1.62 -24.80 -8.77
N GLY A 123 -1.23 -24.37 -9.97
CA GLY A 123 -2.10 -23.62 -10.88
C GLY A 123 -2.25 -22.13 -10.56
N PHE A 124 -1.54 -21.59 -9.55
CA PHE A 124 -1.43 -20.14 -9.40
C PHE A 124 -0.66 -19.55 -10.59
N ASN A 125 -1.34 -18.69 -11.36
CA ASN A 125 -0.75 -17.93 -12.43
C ASN A 125 -1.07 -16.44 -12.21
N PRO A 126 -0.09 -15.60 -11.83
CA PRO A 126 -0.33 -14.18 -11.61
C PRO A 126 -0.71 -13.42 -12.88
N TYR A 127 -0.56 -14.03 -14.06
CA TYR A 127 -0.96 -13.44 -15.33
C TYR A 127 -2.35 -13.90 -15.80
N ASP A 128 -3.05 -14.74 -15.03
CA ASP A 128 -4.44 -15.10 -15.28
C ASP A 128 -5.39 -14.13 -14.54
N PRO A 129 -6.18 -13.30 -15.26
CA PRO A 129 -7.15 -12.40 -14.65
C PRO A 129 -8.16 -13.11 -13.74
N ARG A 130 -8.48 -14.39 -14.01
CA ARG A 130 -9.45 -15.16 -13.20
C ARG A 130 -8.87 -15.46 -11.83
N VAL A 131 -7.58 -15.78 -11.76
CA VAL A 131 -6.87 -16.00 -10.50
C VAL A 131 -6.79 -14.68 -9.73
N LEU A 132 -6.32 -13.60 -10.36
CA LEU A 132 -6.20 -12.30 -9.70
C LEU A 132 -7.54 -11.73 -9.24
N SER A 133 -8.62 -11.91 -10.01
CA SER A 133 -9.94 -11.39 -9.65
C SER A 133 -10.49 -11.96 -8.34
N ARG A 134 -10.03 -13.14 -7.91
CA ARG A 134 -10.39 -13.75 -6.62
C ARG A 134 -9.67 -13.12 -5.44
N LEU A 135 -8.56 -12.42 -5.71
CA LEU A 135 -7.67 -11.85 -4.69
C LEU A 135 -7.72 -10.32 -4.66
N LEU A 136 -8.07 -9.68 -5.78
CA LEU A 136 -8.04 -8.24 -5.96
C LEU A 136 -9.34 -7.73 -6.59
N PRO A 137 -9.85 -6.55 -6.17
CA PRO A 137 -11.04 -5.98 -6.78
C PRO A 137 -10.70 -5.41 -8.16
N ARG A 138 -11.70 -5.28 -9.04
CA ARG A 138 -11.48 -4.80 -10.42
C ARG A 138 -10.88 -3.39 -10.47
N ASP A 139 -11.23 -2.54 -9.51
CA ASP A 139 -10.76 -1.17 -9.36
C ASP A 139 -9.43 -1.07 -8.58
N PHE A 140 -8.64 -2.15 -8.52
CA PHE A 140 -7.40 -2.16 -7.75
C PHE A 140 -6.32 -1.18 -8.26
N PHE A 141 -6.27 -0.91 -9.57
CA PHE A 141 -5.29 0.01 -10.16
C PHE A 141 -5.86 1.38 -10.50
N SER A 142 -7.16 1.46 -10.77
CA SER A 142 -7.86 2.72 -11.00
C SER A 142 -9.25 2.66 -10.42
N ASP A 143 -9.72 3.81 -9.94
CA ASP A 143 -11.06 4.03 -9.42
C ASP A 143 -12.18 3.61 -10.40
N ASP A 144 -11.95 3.79 -11.70
CA ASP A 144 -12.88 3.39 -12.76
C ASP A 144 -12.71 1.93 -13.26
N GLY A 145 -11.70 1.20 -12.76
CA GLY A 145 -11.38 -0.16 -13.22
C GLY A 145 -11.02 -0.27 -14.71
N SER A 146 -10.56 0.82 -15.32
CA SER A 146 -10.06 0.87 -16.70
C SER A 146 -8.76 0.10 -16.91
N ILE A 147 -8.02 -0.18 -15.84
CA ILE A 147 -6.72 -0.84 -15.90
C ILE A 147 -6.89 -2.32 -15.53
N PRO A 148 -6.45 -3.24 -16.39
CA PRO A 148 -6.61 -4.67 -16.13
C PRO A 148 -5.69 -5.15 -15.01
N LEU A 149 -6.15 -6.16 -14.26
CA LEU A 149 -5.40 -6.72 -13.14
C LEU A 149 -4.05 -7.34 -13.55
N THR A 150 -3.90 -7.72 -14.82
CA THR A 150 -2.67 -8.30 -15.39
C THR A 150 -1.47 -7.35 -15.39
N GLU A 151 -1.68 -6.06 -15.16
CA GLU A 151 -0.62 -5.04 -15.04
C GLU A 151 -0.01 -4.99 -13.63
N LEU A 152 -0.15 -6.07 -12.84
CA LEU A 152 0.43 -6.18 -11.50
C LEU A 152 1.95 -6.22 -11.56
N GLY A 153 2.57 -5.09 -11.19
CA GLY A 153 4.01 -4.98 -11.05
C GLY A 153 4.56 -5.81 -9.89
N THR A 154 5.88 -5.96 -9.85
CA THR A 154 6.59 -6.87 -8.92
C THR A 154 6.23 -6.69 -7.45
N ARG A 155 6.06 -5.46 -6.96
CA ARG A 155 5.66 -5.23 -5.55
C ARG A 155 4.24 -5.72 -5.26
N GLY A 156 3.34 -5.53 -6.21
CA GLY A 156 1.98 -6.05 -6.11
C GLY A 156 1.95 -7.57 -6.16
N LEU A 157 2.81 -8.18 -6.98
CA LEU A 157 2.98 -9.64 -7.01
C LEU A 157 3.48 -10.16 -5.67
N ILE A 158 4.53 -9.55 -5.10
CA ILE A 158 5.04 -9.89 -3.77
C ILE A 158 3.93 -9.83 -2.71
N ALA A 159 3.09 -8.79 -2.75
CA ALA A 159 1.97 -8.64 -1.82
C ALA A 159 0.92 -9.75 -1.91
N ILE A 160 0.82 -10.42 -3.06
CA ILE A 160 -0.09 -11.55 -3.26
C ILE A 160 0.59 -12.89 -3.02
N GLU A 161 1.80 -13.06 -3.53
CA GLU A 161 2.52 -14.35 -3.54
C GLU A 161 3.00 -14.76 -2.15
N ILE A 162 3.48 -13.81 -1.34
CA ILE A 162 4.01 -14.13 -0.01
C ILE A 162 2.95 -14.72 0.91
N PRO A 163 1.78 -14.09 1.12
CA PRO A 163 0.74 -14.67 1.97
C PRO A 163 0.20 -16.02 1.49
N LEU A 164 0.29 -16.32 0.19
CA LEU A 164 -0.09 -17.63 -0.35
C LEU A 164 0.89 -18.74 0.05
N VAL A 165 2.15 -18.39 0.36
CA VAL A 165 3.19 -19.34 0.79
C VAL A 165 3.34 -19.36 2.31
N TYR A 166 3.14 -18.22 2.98
CA TYR A 166 3.13 -18.06 4.43
C TYR A 166 1.74 -17.57 4.85
N PRO A 167 0.77 -18.47 5.11
CA PRO A 167 -0.61 -18.08 5.39
C PRO A 167 -0.78 -17.19 6.62
N GLU A 168 0.19 -17.19 7.53
CA GLU A 168 0.24 -16.31 8.69
C GLU A 168 0.82 -14.92 8.39
N ALA A 169 1.38 -14.72 7.19
CA ALA A 169 2.03 -13.48 6.81
C ALA A 169 1.04 -12.52 6.15
N HIS A 170 1.16 -11.28 6.57
CA HIS A 170 0.46 -10.12 6.05
C HIS A 170 1.43 -9.27 5.25
N VAL A 171 0.97 -8.72 4.12
CA VAL A 171 1.77 -7.76 3.35
C VAL A 171 1.08 -6.41 3.33
N PHE A 172 1.82 -5.40 3.77
CA PHE A 172 1.39 -4.01 3.78
C PHE A 172 2.18 -3.24 2.73
N GLN A 173 1.52 -2.43 1.92
CA GLN A 173 2.22 -1.66 0.89
C GLN A 173 1.71 -0.23 0.81
N ILE A 174 2.63 0.73 0.78
CA ILE A 174 2.39 2.08 0.25
C ILE A 174 2.78 2.05 -1.23
N LYS A 175 1.78 2.17 -2.11
CA LYS A 175 1.99 2.19 -3.56
C LYS A 175 2.42 3.59 -3.99
N GLN A 176 3.42 3.68 -4.86
CA GLN A 176 3.78 4.94 -5.55
C GLN A 176 2.96 5.17 -6.81
N THR A 177 2.46 4.10 -7.43
CA THR A 177 1.64 4.20 -8.62
C THR A 177 0.39 5.00 -8.31
N ARG A 178 0.12 6.01 -9.14
CA ARG A 178 -1.07 6.85 -9.08
C ARG A 178 -2.36 6.02 -8.96
N TYR A 179 -3.27 6.49 -8.10
CA TYR A 179 -4.64 6.01 -8.00
C TYR A 179 -5.61 7.19 -8.12
N GLY A 180 -6.57 7.11 -9.04
CA GLY A 180 -7.57 8.15 -9.28
C GLY A 180 -7.00 9.50 -9.71
N GLU A 181 -7.84 10.54 -9.59
CA GLU A 181 -7.55 11.88 -10.12
C GLU A 181 -6.44 12.61 -9.35
N LEU A 182 -6.32 12.41 -8.04
CA LEU A 182 -5.33 13.10 -7.21
C LEU A 182 -3.88 12.69 -7.49
N GLY A 183 -3.63 11.59 -8.21
CA GLY A 183 -2.25 11.24 -8.53
C GLY A 183 -1.43 10.65 -7.38
N VAL A 184 -2.05 10.51 -6.21
CA VAL A 184 -1.47 9.88 -5.03
C VAL A 184 -1.79 8.39 -5.09
N GLY A 185 -0.86 7.56 -4.62
CA GLY A 185 -1.10 6.12 -4.53
C GLY A 185 -2.00 5.77 -3.36
N LYS A 186 -1.95 4.52 -2.94
CA LYS A 186 -2.78 3.99 -1.85
C LYS A 186 -1.97 3.12 -0.91
N VAL A 187 -2.47 2.98 0.32
CA VAL A 187 -1.99 1.99 1.27
C VAL A 187 -2.86 0.75 1.14
N ILE A 188 -2.26 -0.43 1.06
CA ILE A 188 -2.97 -1.71 0.98
C ILE A 188 -2.46 -2.68 2.03
N HIS A 189 -3.33 -3.60 2.42
CA HIS A 189 -3.03 -4.76 3.25
C HIS A 189 -3.59 -6.00 2.56
N THR A 190 -2.74 -7.00 2.34
CA THR A 190 -3.10 -8.30 1.78
C THR A 190 -2.73 -9.44 2.73
N ASN A 191 -3.49 -10.51 2.67
CA ASN A 191 -3.23 -11.77 3.37
C ASN A 191 -3.45 -12.96 2.40
N GLU A 192 -3.50 -14.17 2.93
CA GLU A 192 -3.69 -15.42 2.19
C GLU A 192 -5.02 -15.50 1.42
N HIS A 193 -5.98 -14.61 1.73
CA HIS A 193 -7.25 -14.48 1.05
C HIS A 193 -7.31 -13.33 0.03
N GLY A 194 -6.20 -12.60 -0.17
CA GLY A 194 -6.10 -11.45 -1.07
C GLY A 194 -6.14 -10.11 -0.35
N LEU A 195 -6.72 -9.08 -0.99
CA LEU A 195 -6.86 -7.75 -0.40
C LEU A 195 -7.81 -7.81 0.81
N VAL A 196 -7.34 -7.29 1.94
CA VAL A 196 -8.07 -7.22 3.21
C VAL A 196 -8.64 -5.82 3.40
N GLU A 197 -7.81 -4.80 3.20
CA GLU A 197 -8.18 -3.41 3.38
C GLU A 197 -7.28 -2.48 2.53
N GLU A 198 -7.81 -1.31 2.21
CA GLU A 198 -7.07 -0.26 1.53
C GLU A 198 -7.46 1.14 2.02
N PHE A 199 -6.55 2.09 1.84
CA PHE A 199 -6.75 3.50 2.11
C PHE A 199 -6.20 4.35 0.98
N PHE A 200 -7.00 5.28 0.47
CA PHE A 200 -6.63 6.19 -0.61
C PHE A 200 -7.30 7.55 -0.48
N PHE A 201 -6.84 8.51 -1.28
CA PHE A 201 -7.36 9.88 -1.28
C PHE A 201 -8.22 10.16 -2.51
N VAL A 202 -9.28 10.95 -2.35
CA VAL A 202 -10.12 11.47 -3.44
C VAL A 202 -10.42 12.96 -3.23
N PRO A 203 -10.79 13.72 -4.28
CA PRO A 203 -11.39 15.04 -4.11
C PRO A 203 -12.69 14.93 -3.31
N SER A 204 -12.96 15.89 -2.44
CA SER A 204 -14.18 15.99 -1.65
C SER A 204 -15.27 16.64 -2.51
N GLY A 205 -16.44 16.02 -2.55
CA GLY A 205 -17.58 16.47 -3.36
C GLY A 205 -18.62 17.28 -2.59
N SER A 206 -18.23 18.07 -1.59
CA SER A 206 -19.16 18.82 -0.73
C SER A 206 -19.55 20.16 -1.37
N GLU A 207 -20.86 20.46 -1.46
CA GLU A 207 -21.39 21.74 -2.00
C GLU A 207 -20.86 22.99 -1.26
N LEU A 208 -20.45 22.86 0.01
CA LEU A 208 -19.83 23.96 0.78
C LEU A 208 -18.42 24.36 0.27
N GLN A 209 -17.78 23.51 -0.55
CA GLN A 209 -16.41 23.70 -1.00
C GLN A 209 -16.27 24.50 -2.30
N ASP A 210 -17.33 24.68 -3.08
CA ASP A 210 -17.32 25.58 -4.24
C ASP A 210 -17.02 27.05 -3.84
N THR A 211 -17.11 27.36 -2.55
CA THR A 211 -16.79 28.68 -1.96
C THR A 211 -15.44 28.75 -1.24
N LEU A 212 -14.76 27.63 -0.97
CA LEU A 212 -13.52 27.56 -0.21
C LEU A 212 -12.48 26.78 -1.00
N ASP A 213 -11.46 27.50 -1.47
CA ASP A 213 -10.23 27.02 -2.10
C ASP A 213 -10.12 25.49 -2.35
N PRO A 214 -10.20 25.01 -3.60
CA PRO A 214 -10.22 23.58 -3.94
C PRO A 214 -8.99 22.80 -3.42
N ARG A 215 -7.89 23.46 -3.02
CA ARG A 215 -6.73 22.86 -2.34
C ARG A 215 -7.03 22.15 -1.02
N ASN A 216 -8.10 22.54 -0.33
CA ASN A 216 -8.40 22.12 1.05
C ASN A 216 -9.45 21.01 1.14
N THR A 217 -9.62 20.26 0.05
CA THR A 217 -10.79 19.40 -0.17
C THR A 217 -10.41 17.92 -0.37
N ILE A 218 -9.37 17.40 0.26
CA ILE A 218 -8.99 15.99 0.10
C ILE A 218 -9.70 15.12 1.14
N GLN A 219 -10.38 14.05 0.69
CA GLN A 219 -11.03 13.06 1.53
C GLN A 219 -10.25 11.75 1.56
N GLY A 220 -10.09 11.16 2.75
CA GLY A 220 -9.57 9.81 2.90
C GLY A 220 -10.69 8.77 2.81
N ILE A 221 -10.52 7.77 1.96
CA ILE A 221 -11.44 6.64 1.81
C ILE A 221 -10.73 5.40 2.33
N TYR A 222 -11.38 4.71 3.26
CA TYR A 222 -10.95 3.43 3.80
C TYR A 222 -11.96 2.36 3.39
N ARG A 223 -11.48 1.23 2.88
CA ARG A 223 -12.32 0.08 2.51
C ARG A 223 -11.80 -1.20 3.15
N LYS A 224 -12.72 -2.04 3.62
CA LYS A 224 -12.44 -3.44 3.96
C LYS A 224 -13.05 -4.37 2.94
N TYR A 225 -12.42 -5.52 2.79
CA TYR A 225 -12.78 -6.56 1.86
C TYR A 225 -12.93 -7.89 2.59
N VAL A 226 -13.69 -8.79 1.98
CA VAL A 226 -13.72 -10.20 2.35
C VAL A 226 -13.44 -11.05 1.12
N GLY A 227 -12.51 -11.98 1.25
CA GLY A 227 -12.29 -13.04 0.26
C GLY A 227 -13.54 -13.91 0.16
N THR A 228 -13.90 -14.32 -1.06
CA THR A 228 -15.00 -15.27 -1.26
C THR A 228 -14.45 -16.56 -1.85
N ARG A 229 -14.98 -17.71 -1.42
CA ARG A 229 -14.48 -19.04 -1.82
C ARG A 229 -14.53 -19.28 -3.35
N GLU A 230 -15.42 -18.59 -4.06
CA GLU A 230 -15.71 -18.87 -5.49
C GLU A 230 -15.76 -17.62 -6.38
N GLY A 231 -15.53 -16.42 -5.83
CA GLY A 231 -15.79 -15.17 -6.53
C GLY A 231 -14.81 -14.05 -6.18
N PRO A 232 -15.01 -12.86 -6.75
CA PRO A 232 -14.14 -11.73 -6.50
C PRO A 232 -14.23 -11.25 -5.05
N VAL A 233 -13.14 -10.66 -4.56
CA VAL A 233 -13.16 -9.93 -3.28
C VAL A 233 -14.25 -8.86 -3.32
N ARG A 234 -14.97 -8.70 -2.21
CA ARG A 234 -16.09 -7.74 -2.11
C ARG A 234 -15.83 -6.77 -0.99
N VAL A 235 -16.19 -5.51 -1.23
CA VAL A 235 -16.19 -4.47 -0.19
C VAL A 235 -17.26 -4.82 0.85
N THR A 236 -16.85 -4.89 2.11
CA THR A 236 -17.74 -5.13 3.26
C THR A 236 -18.00 -3.87 4.08
N GLU A 237 -17.07 -2.93 4.04
CA GLU A 237 -17.13 -1.66 4.76
C GLU A 237 -16.45 -0.58 3.90
N GLU A 238 -17.08 0.59 3.77
CA GLU A 238 -16.45 1.79 3.22
C GLU A 238 -16.68 2.93 4.21
N LEU A 239 -15.59 3.48 4.73
CA LEU A 239 -15.60 4.65 5.59
C LEU A 239 -14.98 5.82 4.85
N ARG A 240 -15.70 6.95 4.86
CA ARG A 240 -15.21 8.19 4.27
C ARG A 240 -14.93 9.19 5.38
N LYS A 241 -13.65 9.48 5.65
CA LYS A 241 -13.24 10.49 6.62
C LYS A 241 -12.80 11.74 5.88
N ILE A 242 -13.46 12.86 6.17
CA ILE A 242 -12.95 14.17 5.77
C ILE A 242 -11.74 14.44 6.66
N HIS A 243 -10.55 14.38 6.08
CA HIS A 243 -9.37 14.93 6.73
C HIS A 243 -9.26 16.38 6.26
N PRO A 244 -9.51 17.38 7.13
CA PRO A 244 -9.16 18.75 6.77
C PRO A 244 -7.64 18.79 6.58
N VAL A 245 -7.20 18.88 5.32
CA VAL A 245 -5.80 19.08 5.01
C VAL A 245 -5.49 20.52 5.37
N TYR A 246 -4.83 20.70 6.52
CA TYR A 246 -4.33 21.99 6.97
C TYR A 246 -3.30 22.50 5.96
N THR A 247 -3.59 23.60 5.27
CA THR A 247 -2.56 24.38 4.59
C THR A 247 -1.79 25.16 5.66
N PRO A 248 -0.45 25.12 5.69
CA PRO A 248 0.31 26.14 6.40
C PRO A 248 0.04 27.48 5.69
N VAL A 249 -0.43 28.47 6.43
CA VAL A 249 -0.48 29.85 5.96
C VAL A 249 0.96 30.27 5.65
N PRO A 250 1.29 30.71 4.42
CA PRO A 250 2.58 31.35 4.17
C PRO A 250 2.62 32.66 4.98
N LEU A 251 3.64 32.83 5.82
CA LEU A 251 4.01 34.13 6.38
C LEU A 251 4.67 35.00 5.30
#